data_AF-A0A7J5MDI1-F1
#
_entry.id   AF-A0A7J5MDI1-F1
#
_cell.length_a   1.000
_cell.length_b   1.000
_cell.length_c   1.000
_cell.angle_alpha   90.00
_cell.angle_beta   90.00
_cell.angle_gamma   90.00
#
_symmetry.space_group_name_H-M   'P 1'
#
loop_
_entity.id
_entity.type
_entity.pdbx_description
1 polymer ?
#
loop_
_entity_poly.entity_id
_entity_poly.type
_entity_poly.pdbx_seq_one_letter_code
_entity_poly.pdbx_strand_id
1 'polypeptide(L)'
;FTQYEDGMVYFAMLAQLQRRHFPLFGIKDQPFALDEKQRMKIVAKLTDTQKTVIKRDFISHFLCENGHGDNNASKLLRDFANMHFPDQYGLVKATHEEEYQKRHERLEERIKEMKKAEKKAAREAEKQQTTEKTEKKTTAPKTEKPESGKAA
;
A
#
# COMPACT_ATOMS: atom_id res chain seq x y z
N PHE A 1 30.84 19.98 8.80
CA PHE A 1 31.41 19.15 7.74
C PHE A 1 32.66 19.81 7.21
N THR A 2 33.81 19.16 7.40
CA THR A 2 35.07 19.54 6.77
C THR A 2 35.02 19.24 5.26
N GLN A 3 35.93 19.83 4.50
CA GLN A 3 36.05 19.54 3.06
C GLN A 3 36.33 18.04 2.81
N TYR A 4 37.10 17.40 3.68
CA TYR A 4 37.38 15.97 3.58
C TYR A 4 36.13 15.13 3.83
N GLU A 5 35.37 15.44 4.88
CA GLU A 5 34.09 14.77 5.17
C GLU A 5 33.07 14.99 4.04
N ASP A 6 33.03 16.19 3.44
CA ASP A 6 32.17 16.47 2.28
C ASP A 6 32.56 15.57 1.09
N GLY A 7 33.86 15.41 0.85
CA GLY A 7 34.40 14.47 -0.13
C GLY A 7 34.00 13.01 0.15
N MET A 8 34.03 12.58 1.41
CA MET A 8 33.59 11.24 1.81
C MET A 8 32.09 11.01 1.55
N VAL A 9 31.26 12.01 1.79
CA VAL A 9 29.82 11.95 1.53
C VAL A 9 29.57 11.79 0.03
N TYR A 10 30.18 12.62 -0.81
CA TYR A 10 30.02 12.47 -2.27
C TYR A 10 30.61 11.16 -2.79
N PHE A 11 31.73 10.72 -2.22
CA PHE A 11 32.28 9.41 -2.53
C PHE A 11 31.22 8.33 -2.29
N ALA A 12 30.61 8.28 -1.11
CA ALA A 12 29.57 7.31 -0.76
C ALA A 12 28.34 7.42 -1.68
N MET A 13 27.82 8.63 -1.90
CA MET A 13 26.63 8.86 -2.73
C MET A 13 26.82 8.44 -4.20
N LEU A 14 28.04 8.53 -4.74
CA LEU A 14 28.34 8.13 -6.13
C LEU A 14 28.09 6.64 -6.41
N ALA A 15 28.01 5.79 -5.38
CA ALA A 15 27.59 4.40 -5.55
C ALA A 15 26.18 4.28 -6.18
N GLN A 16 25.34 5.30 -5.98
CA GLN A 16 23.97 5.36 -6.46
C GLN A 16 23.78 6.29 -7.66
N LEU A 17 24.89 6.72 -8.30
CA LEU A 17 24.81 7.56 -9.48
C LEU A 17 24.12 6.81 -10.62
N GLN A 18 23.06 7.41 -11.17
CA GLN A 18 22.30 6.79 -12.24
C GLN A 18 23.06 6.87 -13.56
N ARG A 19 23.02 5.78 -14.34
CA ARG A 19 23.73 5.67 -15.63
C ARG A 19 23.40 6.80 -16.60
N ARG A 20 22.16 7.31 -16.59
CA ARG A 20 21.74 8.46 -17.41
C ARG A 20 22.56 9.72 -17.16
N HIS A 21 23.19 9.84 -15.99
CA HIS A 21 24.02 10.98 -15.62
C HIS A 21 25.52 10.76 -15.87
N PHE A 22 25.96 9.56 -16.27
CA PHE A 22 27.38 9.27 -16.54
C PHE A 22 28.05 10.25 -17.51
N PRO A 23 27.40 10.70 -18.61
CA PRO A 23 27.98 11.68 -19.53
C PRO A 23 28.35 13.01 -18.84
N LEU A 24 27.61 13.43 -17.81
CA LEU A 24 27.90 14.66 -17.05
C LEU A 24 29.23 14.61 -16.29
N PHE A 25 29.74 13.40 -16.05
CA PHE A 25 31.01 13.15 -15.36
C PHE A 25 32.13 12.73 -16.33
N GLY A 26 31.88 12.79 -17.64
CA GLY A 26 32.83 12.34 -18.66
C GLY A 26 33.06 10.83 -18.64
N ILE A 27 32.11 10.07 -18.10
CA ILE A 27 32.16 8.61 -18.03
C ILE A 27 31.46 8.08 -19.29
N LYS A 28 32.14 7.19 -20.02
CA LYS A 28 31.53 6.48 -21.16
C LYS A 28 30.40 5.60 -20.65
N ASP A 29 29.36 5.39 -21.45
CA ASP A 29 28.32 4.44 -21.07
C ASP A 29 28.97 3.07 -20.84
N GLN A 30 28.71 2.51 -19.67
CA GLN A 30 29.25 1.25 -19.21
C GLN A 30 28.17 0.50 -18.43
N PRO A 31 28.08 -0.84 -18.56
CA PRO A 31 27.03 -1.62 -17.92
C PRO A 31 27.20 -1.79 -16.41
N PHE A 32 28.41 -1.53 -15.89
CA PHE A 32 28.77 -1.74 -14.50
C PHE A 32 28.82 -0.43 -13.70
N ALA A 33 28.64 -0.56 -12.38
CA ALA A 33 28.75 0.54 -11.44
C ALA A 33 30.18 1.14 -11.42
N LEU A 34 30.30 2.35 -10.88
CA LEU A 34 31.60 3.02 -10.79
C LEU A 34 32.52 2.31 -9.81
N ASP A 35 33.73 1.99 -10.26
CA ASP A 35 34.76 1.48 -9.36
C ASP A 35 35.30 2.59 -8.43
N GLU A 36 36.04 2.20 -7.39
CA GLU A 36 36.57 3.13 -6.40
C GLU A 36 37.50 4.18 -7.01
N LYS A 37 38.32 3.81 -8.01
CA LYS A 37 39.25 4.73 -8.67
C LYS A 37 38.50 5.79 -9.46
N GLN A 38 37.45 5.39 -10.18
CA GLN A 38 36.55 6.28 -10.90
C GLN A 38 35.88 7.28 -9.93
N ARG A 39 35.32 6.79 -8.82
CA ARG A 39 34.67 7.62 -7.81
C ARG A 39 35.63 8.63 -7.18
N MET A 40 36.85 8.21 -6.82
CA MET A 40 37.87 9.12 -6.29
C MET A 40 38.27 10.22 -7.28
N LYS A 41 38.43 9.86 -8.56
CA LYS A 41 38.75 10.84 -9.62
C LYS A 41 37.64 11.87 -9.80
N ILE A 42 36.38 11.44 -9.68
CA ILE A 42 35.21 12.33 -9.76
C ILE A 42 35.17 13.28 -8.56
N VAL A 43 35.28 12.75 -7.34
CA VAL A 43 35.22 13.54 -6.10
C VAL A 43 36.24 14.68 -6.09
N ALA A 44 37.44 14.45 -6.63
CA ALA A 44 38.49 15.45 -6.72
C ALA A 44 38.14 16.68 -7.58
N LYS A 45 37.13 16.60 -8.46
CA LYS A 45 36.81 17.64 -9.47
C LYS A 45 35.32 17.91 -9.61
N LEU A 46 34.56 17.82 -8.53
CA LEU A 46 33.11 18.05 -8.55
C LEU A 46 32.75 19.52 -8.72
N THR A 47 31.89 19.79 -9.71
CA THR A 47 31.19 21.07 -9.84
C THR A 47 29.91 21.10 -9.01
N ASP A 48 29.38 22.28 -8.69
CA ASP A 48 28.13 22.38 -7.90
C ASP A 48 26.92 21.76 -8.62
N THR A 49 26.90 21.83 -9.95
CA THR A 49 25.91 21.14 -10.78
C THR A 49 26.00 19.62 -10.61
N GLN A 50 27.21 19.06 -10.69
CA GLN A 50 27.44 17.63 -10.48
C GLN A 50 27.08 17.18 -9.06
N LYS A 51 27.47 17.96 -8.05
CA LYS A 51 27.08 17.72 -6.64
C LYS A 51 25.58 17.65 -6.47
N THR A 52 24.85 18.54 -7.14
CA THR A 52 23.39 18.57 -7.10
C THR A 52 22.78 17.32 -7.72
N VAL A 53 23.31 16.85 -8.85
CA VAL A 53 22.87 15.60 -9.48
C VAL A 53 23.13 14.38 -8.59
N ILE A 54 24.32 14.27 -8.00
CA ILE A 54 24.65 13.17 -7.07
C ILE A 54 23.68 13.14 -5.89
N LYS A 55 23.41 14.30 -5.28
CA LYS A 55 22.46 14.41 -4.16
C LYS A 55 21.06 13.97 -4.56
N ARG A 56 20.59 14.36 -5.76
CA ARG A 56 19.26 13.98 -6.26
C ARG A 56 19.17 12.48 -6.52
N ASP A 57 20.17 11.89 -7.15
CA ASP A 57 20.20 10.44 -7.40
C ASP A 57 20.20 9.66 -6.10
N PHE A 58 21.00 10.09 -5.13
CA PHE A 58 21.04 9.49 -3.81
C PHE A 58 19.69 9.58 -3.09
N ILE A 59 19.08 10.78 -3.04
CA ILE A 59 17.75 10.97 -2.42
C ILE A 59 16.71 10.09 -3.10
N SER A 60 16.69 10.08 -4.44
CA SER A 60 15.75 9.26 -5.21
C SER A 60 15.92 7.78 -4.88
N HIS A 61 17.15 7.28 -4.89
CA HIS A 61 17.44 5.87 -4.59
C HIS A 61 17.06 5.52 -3.16
N PHE A 62 17.54 6.30 -2.17
CA PHE A 62 17.25 6.08 -0.75
C PHE A 62 15.74 6.08 -0.46
N LEU A 63 15.00 7.04 -1.02
CA LEU A 63 13.55 7.12 -0.82
C LEU A 63 12.80 5.98 -1.53
N CYS A 64 13.26 5.53 -2.71
CA CYS A 64 12.69 4.37 -3.39
C CYS A 64 12.88 3.07 -2.59
N GLU A 65 14.05 2.86 -1.98
CA GLU A 65 14.32 1.64 -1.20
C GLU A 65 13.55 1.61 0.12
N ASN A 66 13.25 2.76 0.71
CA ASN A 66 12.61 2.86 2.02
C ASN A 66 11.12 3.25 1.96
N GLY A 67 10.62 3.63 0.78
CA GLY A 67 9.25 4.09 0.56
C GLY A 67 8.27 2.93 0.48
N HIS A 68 7.69 2.54 1.62
CA HIS A 68 6.67 1.49 1.69
C HIS A 68 5.41 1.96 2.42
N GLY A 69 4.24 1.58 1.88
CA GLY A 69 2.95 1.87 2.49
C GLY A 69 2.70 3.37 2.69
N ASP A 70 2.22 3.75 3.88
CA ASP A 70 2.00 5.15 4.26
C ASP A 70 3.10 5.71 5.19
N ASN A 71 4.35 5.23 5.03
CA ASN A 71 5.45 5.76 5.82
C ASN A 71 5.93 7.13 5.30
N ASN A 72 6.73 7.82 6.13
CA ASN A 72 7.25 9.15 5.78
C ASN A 72 8.16 9.15 4.55
N ALA A 73 8.94 8.07 4.33
CA ALA A 73 9.76 7.94 3.13
C ALA A 73 8.90 7.91 1.86
N SER A 74 7.74 7.27 1.88
CA SER A 74 6.78 7.25 0.77
C SER A 74 6.20 8.62 0.49
N LYS A 75 5.91 9.41 1.54
CA LYS A 75 5.41 10.79 1.41
C LYS A 75 6.47 11.68 0.77
N LEU A 76 7.70 11.63 1.29
CA LEU A 76 8.83 12.36 0.72
C LEU A 76 9.17 11.93 -0.71
N LEU A 77 9.05 10.64 -1.03
CA LEU A 77 9.27 10.13 -2.39
C LEU A 77 8.27 10.74 -3.38
N ARG A 78 6.99 10.81 -2.99
CA ARG A 78 5.93 11.43 -3.79
C ARG A 78 6.18 12.92 -4.00
N ASP A 79 6.55 13.64 -2.94
CA ASP A 79 6.90 15.06 -3.03
C ASP A 79 8.10 15.28 -3.94
N PHE A 80 9.15 14.46 -3.79
CA PHE A 80 10.35 14.50 -4.63
C PHE A 80 10.03 14.23 -6.09
N ALA A 81 9.21 13.22 -6.38
CA ALA A 81 8.75 12.91 -7.73
C ALA A 81 7.94 14.06 -8.33
N ASN A 82 7.04 14.67 -7.55
CA ASN A 82 6.25 15.82 -8.00
C ASN A 82 7.11 17.05 -8.30
N MET A 83 8.16 17.31 -7.50
CA MET A 83 9.07 18.44 -7.73
C MET A 83 9.95 18.27 -8.97
N HIS A 84 10.33 17.04 -9.32
CA HIS A 84 11.31 16.79 -10.39
C HIS A 84 10.70 16.23 -11.67
N PHE A 85 9.54 15.59 -11.60
CA PHE A 85 8.85 14.94 -12.70
C PHE A 85 7.33 15.19 -12.63
N PRO A 86 6.87 16.45 -12.55
CA PRO A 86 5.47 16.78 -12.26
C PRO A 86 4.48 16.16 -13.25
N ASP A 87 4.80 16.17 -14.55
CA ASP A 87 3.92 15.63 -15.59
C ASP A 87 3.77 14.12 -15.48
N GLN A 88 4.88 13.40 -15.31
CA GLN A 88 4.87 11.94 -15.15
C GLN A 88 4.20 11.53 -13.84
N TYR A 89 4.52 12.24 -12.76
CA TYR A 89 3.92 12.00 -11.45
C TYR A 89 2.41 12.23 -11.49
N GLY A 90 1.96 13.33 -12.09
CA GLY A 90 0.55 13.67 -12.25
C GLY A 90 -0.22 12.61 -13.04
N LEU A 91 0.35 12.16 -14.16
CA LEU A 91 -0.23 11.10 -14.98
C LEU A 91 -0.37 9.79 -14.19
N VAL A 92 0.71 9.32 -13.56
CA VAL A 92 0.69 8.06 -12.79
C VAL A 92 -0.30 8.16 -11.62
N LYS A 93 -0.30 9.27 -10.89
CA LYS A 93 -1.24 9.51 -9.80
C LYS A 93 -2.70 9.43 -10.29
N ALA A 94 -3.02 10.13 -11.39
CA ALA A 94 -4.38 10.14 -11.93
C ALA A 94 -4.86 8.75 -12.33
N THR A 95 -4.02 7.96 -13.02
CA THR A 95 -4.38 6.59 -13.42
C THR A 95 -4.65 5.67 -12.22
N HIS A 96 -3.83 5.77 -11.16
CA HIS A 96 -4.01 4.94 -9.96
C HIS A 96 -5.22 5.39 -9.13
N GLU A 97 -5.49 6.68 -9.05
CA GLU A 97 -6.68 7.23 -8.38
C GLU A 97 -7.96 6.78 -9.09
N GLU A 98 -7.99 6.83 -10.43
CA GLU A 98 -9.12 6.36 -11.23
C GLU A 98 -9.38 4.86 -11.01
N GLU A 99 -8.33 4.03 -11.04
CA GLU A 99 -8.47 2.60 -10.75
C GLU A 99 -8.95 2.34 -9.31
N TYR A 100 -8.40 3.07 -8.34
CA TYR A 100 -8.80 2.96 -6.95
C TYR A 100 -10.29 3.28 -6.79
N GLN A 101 -10.75 4.38 -7.37
CA GLN A 101 -12.14 4.82 -7.27
C GLN A 101 -13.10 3.80 -7.89
N LYS A 102 -12.79 3.28 -9.09
CA LYS A 102 -13.58 2.22 -9.74
C LYS A 102 -13.66 0.95 -8.88
N ARG A 103 -12.54 0.55 -8.27
CA ARG A 103 -12.51 -0.63 -7.37
C ARG A 103 -13.30 -0.36 -6.10
N HIS A 104 -13.20 0.85 -5.54
CA HIS A 104 -13.89 1.27 -4.33
C HIS A 104 -15.40 1.23 -4.52
N GLU A 105 -15.93 1.86 -5.57
CA GLU A 105 -17.35 1.88 -5.90
C GLU A 105 -17.92 0.46 -6.08
N ARG A 106 -17.22 -0.40 -6.82
CA ARG A 106 -17.61 -1.81 -7.00
C ARG A 106 -17.65 -2.57 -5.67
N LEU A 107 -16.73 -2.29 -4.76
CA LEU A 107 -16.72 -2.92 -3.44
C LEU A 107 -17.88 -2.40 -2.58
N GLU A 108 -18.20 -1.10 -2.63
CA GLU A 108 -19.34 -0.54 -1.92
C GLU A 108 -20.67 -1.16 -2.39
N GLU A 109 -20.84 -1.36 -3.69
CA GLU A 109 -22.01 -2.05 -4.24
C GLU A 109 -22.13 -3.48 -3.72
N ARG A 110 -21.04 -4.26 -3.78
CA ARG A 110 -21.02 -5.64 -3.24
C ARG A 110 -21.31 -5.68 -1.75
N ILE A 111 -20.76 -4.75 -0.97
CA ILE A 111 -21.02 -4.63 0.47
C ILE A 111 -22.52 -4.34 0.71
N LYS A 112 -23.13 -3.47 -0.09
CA LYS A 112 -24.56 -3.13 0.02
C LYS A 112 -25.45 -4.33 -0.31
N GLU A 113 -25.12 -5.11 -1.33
CA GLU A 113 -25.83 -6.34 -1.68
C GLU A 113 -25.70 -7.42 -0.60
N MET A 114 -24.47 -7.66 -0.13
CA MET A 114 -24.22 -8.63 0.95
C MET A 114 -24.98 -8.24 2.22
N LYS A 115 -24.98 -6.97 2.62
CA LYS A 115 -25.77 -6.48 3.77
C LYS A 115 -27.28 -6.68 3.59
N LYS A 116 -27.81 -6.57 2.35
CA LYS A 116 -29.23 -6.86 2.08
C LYS A 116 -29.51 -8.36 2.19
N ALA A 117 -28.64 -9.21 1.67
CA ALA A 117 -28.75 -10.66 1.76
C ALA A 117 -28.68 -11.14 3.22
N GLU A 118 -27.74 -10.60 4.00
CA GLU A 118 -27.57 -10.90 5.42
C GLU A 118 -28.84 -10.55 6.23
N LYS A 119 -29.42 -9.36 5.99
CA LYS A 119 -30.70 -8.97 6.62
C LYS A 119 -31.87 -9.88 6.23
N LYS A 120 -31.92 -10.36 4.98
CA LYS A 120 -32.96 -11.30 4.54
C LYS A 120 -32.78 -12.67 5.20
N ALA A 121 -31.56 -13.20 5.20
CA ALA A 121 -31.23 -14.46 5.85
C ALA A 121 -31.54 -14.44 7.35
N ALA A 122 -31.22 -13.34 8.04
CA ALA A 122 -31.55 -13.16 9.47
C ALA A 122 -33.08 -13.20 9.72
N ARG A 123 -33.88 -12.54 8.87
CA ARG A 123 -35.35 -12.56 8.97
C ARG A 123 -35.95 -13.93 8.67
N GLU A 124 -35.40 -14.65 7.69
CA GLU A 124 -35.86 -16.01 7.35
C GLU A 124 -35.53 -17.00 8.47
N ALA A 125 -34.34 -16.91 9.06
CA ALA A 125 -33.95 -17.71 10.22
C ALA A 125 -34.85 -17.45 11.44
N GLU A 126 -35.22 -16.19 11.70
CA GLU A 126 -36.12 -15.82 12.80
C GLU A 126 -37.55 -16.35 12.59
N LYS A 127 -38.05 -16.32 11.35
CA LYS A 127 -39.34 -16.92 10.98
C LYS A 127 -39.35 -18.44 11.15
N GLN A 128 -38.29 -19.13 10.72
CA GLN A 128 -38.18 -20.58 10.86
C GLN A 128 -38.16 -21.02 12.34
N GLN A 129 -37.45 -20.27 13.20
CA GLN A 129 -37.44 -20.52 14.65
C GLN A 129 -38.80 -20.29 15.33
N THR A 130 -39.63 -19.37 14.82
CA THR A 130 -40.97 -19.13 15.38
C THR A 130 -41.99 -20.19 14.92
N THR A 131 -41.87 -20.71 13.70
CA THR A 131 -42.70 -21.85 13.23
C THR A 131 -42.40 -23.15 13.97
N GLU A 132 -41.12 -23.50 14.19
CA GLU A 132 -40.76 -24.72 14.95
C GLU A 132 -41.21 -24.68 16.43
N LYS A 133 -41.22 -23.48 17.04
CA LYS A 133 -41.74 -23.31 18.43
C LYS A 133 -43.25 -23.44 18.53
N THR A 134 -43.99 -23.17 17.46
CA THR A 134 -45.46 -23.22 17.45
C THR A 134 -45.98 -24.62 17.14
N GLU A 135 -45.31 -25.37 16.26
CA GLU A 135 -45.67 -26.77 15.99
C GLU A 135 -45.45 -27.68 17.20
N LYS A 136 -44.37 -27.49 17.98
CA LYS A 136 -44.14 -28.22 19.24
C LYS A 136 -45.20 -27.98 20.33
N LYS A 137 -46.03 -26.93 20.23
CA LYS A 137 -47.11 -26.65 21.19
C LYS A 137 -48.46 -27.25 20.79
N THR A 138 -48.61 -27.78 19.57
CA THR A 138 -49.91 -28.25 19.05
C THR A 138 -50.05 -29.78 19.01
N THR A 139 -48.99 -30.53 19.36
CA THR A 139 -49.00 -32.01 19.45
C THR A 139 -48.78 -32.52 20.87
N ALA A 140 -49.53 -32.01 21.86
CA ALA A 140 -49.70 -32.68 23.15
C ALA A 140 -51.09 -33.34 23.19
N PRO A 141 -51.20 -34.68 23.13
CA PRO A 141 -52.48 -35.36 23.18
C PRO A 141 -53.15 -35.18 24.55
N LYS A 142 -54.43 -34.80 24.54
CA LYS A 142 -55.35 -35.08 25.65
C LYS A 142 -55.23 -36.57 25.98
N THR A 143 -54.74 -36.89 27.17
CA THR A 143 -54.88 -38.24 27.72
C THR A 143 -55.83 -38.15 28.90
N GLU A 144 -56.91 -38.91 28.78
CA GLU A 144 -58.02 -39.00 29.71
C GLU A 144 -57.59 -39.54 31.08
N LYS A 145 -58.37 -39.10 32.06
CA LYS A 145 -58.44 -39.53 33.46
C LYS A 145 -58.48 -41.06 33.59
N PRO A 146 -57.90 -41.64 34.66
CA PRO A 146 -58.62 -42.68 35.35
C PRO A 146 -58.90 -42.29 36.80
N GLU A 147 -60.16 -42.54 37.15
CA GLU A 147 -60.76 -42.46 38.46
C GLU A 147 -60.27 -43.65 39.30
N SER A 148 -59.69 -43.40 40.47
CA SER A 148 -59.53 -44.43 41.51
C SER A 148 -60.67 -44.29 42.52
N GLY A 149 -61.50 -45.32 42.60
CA GLY A 149 -62.65 -45.40 43.48
C GLY A 149 -62.32 -45.26 44.97
N LYS A 150 -63.35 -44.87 45.71
CA LYS A 150 -63.39 -44.89 47.17
C LYS A 150 -64.23 -46.10 47.59
N ALA A 151 -63.66 -46.95 48.45
CA ALA A 151 -64.31 -48.14 48.99
C ALA A 151 -65.41 -47.79 50.01
N ALA A 152 -66.34 -48.74 50.13
CA ALA A 152 -67.48 -48.89 51.05
C ALA A 152 -68.79 -48.17 50.66
#